data_AF-A0A120FP49-F1
#
_entry.id   AF-A0A120FP49-F1
#
_cell.length_a   1.000
_cell.length_b   1.000
_cell.length_c   1.000
_cell.angle_alpha   90.00
_cell.angle_beta   90.00
_cell.angle_gamma   90.00
#
_symmetry.space_group_name_H-M   'P 1'
#
loop_
_entity.id
_entity.type
_entity.pdbx_description
1 polymer ?
#
loop_
_entity_poly.entity_id
_entity_poly.type
_entity_poly.pdbx_seq_one_letter_code
_entity_poly.pdbx_strand_id
1 'polypeptide(L)'
;MTYIIYTAAAVFEIAGCFTFWAWLRMAKPVWWLAPGMVSLALFAWLLTFVPSEAAGRTFAAYGGIYIVASLMWLWIVENRVPDRWDIGGALVCLCGSAIILLAPRG
;
A
#
# COMPACT_ATOMS: atom_id res chain seq x y z
N MET A 1 2.79 12.77 11.79
CA MET A 1 1.48 12.07 11.83
C MET A 1 1.11 11.45 10.50
N THR A 2 1.03 12.20 9.41
CA THR A 2 0.52 11.71 8.11
C THR A 2 1.25 10.47 7.56
N TYR A 3 2.57 10.40 7.69
CA TYR A 3 3.34 9.21 7.26
C TYR A 3 2.96 7.94 8.02
N ILE A 4 2.67 8.04 9.32
CA ILE A 4 2.25 6.89 10.14
C ILE A 4 0.87 6.40 9.67
N ILE A 5 -0.03 7.33 9.35
CA ILE A 5 -1.35 7.01 8.79
C ILE A 5 -1.19 6.31 7.44
N TYR A 6 -0.29 6.79 6.57
CA TYR A 6 -0.01 6.12 5.29
C TYR A 6 0.58 4.72 5.46
N THR A 7 1.52 4.52 6.37
CA THR A 7 2.09 3.19 6.60
C THR A 7 1.04 2.23 7.14
N ALA A 8 0.22 2.67 8.10
CA ALA A 8 -0.88 1.86 8.62
C ALA A 8 -1.92 1.54 7.53
N ALA A 9 -2.30 2.54 6.73
CA ALA A 9 -3.18 2.39 5.57
C ALA A 9 -2.63 1.35 4.58
N ALA A 10 -1.34 1.41 4.24
CA ALA A 10 -0.69 0.45 3.34
C ALA A 10 -0.74 -0.98 3.87
N VAL A 11 -0.49 -1.18 5.17
CA VAL A 11 -0.58 -2.50 5.78
C VAL A 11 -2.02 -3.03 5.72
N PHE A 12 -3.01 -2.19 6.02
CA PHE A 12 -4.42 -2.59 5.94
C PHE A 12 -4.88 -2.88 4.51
N GLU A 13 -4.43 -2.10 3.52
CA GLU A 13 -4.75 -2.33 2.11
C GLU A 13 -4.14 -3.64 1.62
N ILE A 14 -2.84 -3.85 1.86
CA ILE A 14 -2.12 -5.06 1.45
C ILE A 14 -2.73 -6.30 2.13
N ALA A 15 -2.98 -6.25 3.44
CA ALA A 15 -3.63 -7.33 4.17
C ALA A 15 -5.03 -7.63 3.62
N GLY A 16 -5.81 -6.59 3.33
CA GLY A 16 -7.14 -6.68 2.74
C GLY A 16 -7.10 -7.39 1.38
N CYS A 17 -6.28 -6.91 0.47
CA CYS A 17 -6.07 -7.52 -0.85
C CYS A 17 -5.52 -8.95 -0.76
N PHE A 18 -4.61 -9.21 0.19
CA PHE A 18 -4.04 -10.53 0.41
C PHE A 18 -5.10 -11.55 0.83
N THR A 19 -6.11 -11.16 1.63
CA THR A 19 -7.20 -12.08 1.99
C THR A 19 -8.04 -12.51 0.78
N PHE A 20 -8.28 -11.60 -0.18
CA PHE A 20 -8.95 -11.92 -1.44
C PHE A 20 -8.09 -12.86 -2.30
N TRP A 21 -6.78 -12.61 -2.36
CA TRP A 21 -5.85 -13.50 -3.04
C TRP A 21 -5.83 -14.89 -2.39
N ALA A 22 -5.79 -14.97 -1.06
CA ALA A 22 -5.82 -16.22 -0.32
C ALA A 22 -7.12 -17.00 -0.56
N TRP A 23 -8.26 -16.31 -0.62
CA TRP A 23 -9.54 -16.93 -0.93
C TRP A 23 -9.58 -17.48 -2.37
N LEU A 24 -9.31 -16.64 -3.38
CA LEU A 24 -9.45 -17.02 -4.79
C LEU A 24 -8.35 -17.94 -5.30
N ARG A 25 -7.09 -17.74 -4.87
CA ARG A 25 -5.94 -18.51 -5.38
C ARG A 25 -5.46 -19.61 -4.46
N MET A 26 -5.71 -19.53 -3.15
CA MET A 26 -5.26 -20.56 -2.20
C MET A 26 -6.41 -21.43 -1.67
N ALA A 27 -7.61 -21.32 -2.26
CA ALA A 27 -8.81 -22.07 -1.88
C ALA A 27 -9.12 -22.00 -0.36
N LYS A 28 -8.74 -20.88 0.29
CA LYS A 28 -9.08 -20.64 1.69
C LYS A 28 -10.60 -20.47 1.85
N PRO A 29 -11.17 -20.71 3.04
CA PRO A 29 -12.60 -20.54 3.25
C PRO A 29 -13.04 -19.08 3.07
N VAL A 30 -14.29 -18.89 2.59
CA VAL A 30 -14.93 -17.58 2.35
C VAL A 30 -14.83 -16.62 3.53
N TRP A 31 -14.72 -17.17 4.75
CA TRP A 31 -14.59 -16.39 5.98
C TRP A 31 -13.33 -15.51 6.03
N TRP A 32 -12.31 -15.78 5.21
CA TRP A 32 -11.17 -14.88 5.04
C TRP A 32 -11.53 -13.53 4.41
N LEU A 33 -12.63 -13.43 3.67
CA LEU A 33 -13.10 -12.17 3.10
C LEU A 33 -13.57 -11.18 4.16
N ALA A 34 -14.13 -11.67 5.27
CA ALA A 34 -14.65 -10.81 6.33
C ALA A 34 -13.57 -9.90 6.95
N PRO A 35 -12.42 -10.41 7.44
CA PRO A 35 -11.34 -9.55 7.92
C PRO A 35 -10.74 -8.71 6.78
N GLY A 36 -10.73 -9.22 5.54
CA GLY A 36 -10.28 -8.48 4.37
C GLY A 36 -11.06 -7.20 4.09
N MET A 37 -12.38 -7.32 4.07
CA MET A 37 -13.31 -6.21 3.88
C MET A 37 -13.19 -5.18 5.01
N VAL A 38 -13.04 -5.63 6.26
CA VAL A 38 -12.81 -4.73 7.39
C VAL A 38 -11.49 -3.99 7.24
N SER A 39 -10.44 -4.68 6.79
CA SER A 39 -9.13 -4.07 6.50
C SER A 39 -9.24 -2.97 5.44
N LEU A 40 -9.94 -3.22 4.34
CA LEU A 40 -10.17 -2.23 3.28
C LEU A 40 -11.02 -1.04 3.74
N ALA A 41 -12.03 -1.29 4.57
CA ALA A 41 -12.81 -0.21 5.17
C ALA A 41 -11.97 0.66 6.12
N LEU A 42 -11.10 0.04 6.94
CA LEU A 42 -10.17 0.75 7.82
C LEU A 42 -9.14 1.56 7.03
N PHE A 43 -8.65 1.03 5.91
CA PHE A 43 -7.76 1.74 4.98
C PHE A 43 -8.42 3.02 4.46
N ALA A 44 -9.64 2.90 3.91
CA ALA A 44 -10.39 4.05 3.41
C ALA A 44 -10.67 5.06 4.52
N TRP A 45 -11.01 4.60 5.72
CA TRP A 45 -11.23 5.43 6.89
C TRP A 45 -9.96 6.14 7.36
N LEU A 46 -8.79 5.50 7.34
CA LEU A 46 -7.53 6.14 7.71
C LEU A 46 -7.14 7.26 6.74
N LEU A 47 -7.38 7.06 5.44
CA LEU A 47 -7.08 8.05 4.42
C LEU A 47 -7.89 9.34 4.56
N THR A 48 -9.09 9.30 5.12
CA THR A 48 -9.89 10.52 5.36
C THR A 48 -9.31 11.40 6.47
N PHE A 49 -8.50 10.83 7.38
CA PHE A 49 -7.80 11.61 8.42
C PHE A 49 -6.55 12.33 7.92
N VAL A 50 -6.17 12.15 6.65
CA VAL A 50 -5.00 12.83 6.09
C VAL A 50 -5.40 14.25 5.66
N PRO A 51 -4.94 15.31 6.36
CA PRO A 51 -5.20 16.67 5.94
C PRO A 51 -4.39 16.95 4.68
N SER A 52 -5.05 17.04 3.52
CA SER A 52 -4.39 17.34 2.25
C SER A 52 -5.24 18.23 1.35
N GLU A 53 -4.58 19.17 0.68
CA GLU A 53 -5.22 20.14 -0.24
C GLU A 53 -5.78 19.48 -1.51
N ALA A 54 -5.29 18.28 -1.87
CA ALA A 54 -5.78 17.51 -3.01
C ALA A 54 -5.62 16.01 -2.75
N ALA A 55 -6.74 15.29 -2.66
CA ALA A 55 -6.77 13.84 -2.42
C ALA A 55 -5.92 13.05 -3.44
N GLY A 56 -5.90 13.47 -4.71
CA GLY A 56 -5.10 12.82 -5.76
C GLY A 56 -3.58 12.85 -5.51
N ARG A 57 -3.06 13.94 -4.93
CA ARG A 57 -1.63 14.06 -4.60
C ARG A 57 -1.24 13.19 -3.41
N THR A 58 -2.15 13.07 -2.45
CA THR A 58 -2.05 12.15 -1.31
C THR A 58 -1.95 10.71 -1.80
N PHE A 59 -2.80 10.29 -2.74
CA PHE A 59 -2.70 8.95 -3.33
C PHE A 59 -1.39 8.71 -4.09
N ALA A 60 -0.89 9.71 -4.83
CA ALA A 60 0.38 9.59 -5.54
C ALA A 60 1.59 9.46 -4.57
N ALA A 61 1.58 10.23 -3.48
CA ALA A 61 2.58 10.15 -2.42
C ALA A 61 2.51 8.81 -1.67
N TYR A 62 1.29 8.40 -1.34
CA TYR A 62 0.98 7.13 -0.70
C TYR A 62 1.45 5.93 -1.54
N GLY A 63 1.30 5.99 -2.87
CA GLY A 63 1.74 4.93 -3.78
C GLY A 63 3.21 4.55 -3.62
N GLY A 64 4.09 5.51 -3.30
CA GLY A 64 5.50 5.20 -3.00
C GLY A 64 5.66 4.37 -1.72
N ILE A 65 4.93 4.72 -0.66
CA ILE A 65 4.91 4.00 0.62
C ILE A 65 4.31 2.60 0.42
N TYR A 66 3.26 2.50 -0.38
CA TYR A 66 2.60 1.24 -0.71
C TYR A 66 3.56 0.25 -1.41
N ILE A 67 4.40 0.74 -2.33
CA ILE A 67 5.38 -0.11 -3.03
C ILE A 67 6.40 -0.68 -2.04
N VAL A 68 6.95 0.16 -1.16
CA VAL A 68 7.91 -0.30 -0.14
C VAL A 68 7.24 -1.31 0.81
N ALA A 69 6.02 -1.02 1.27
CA ALA A 69 5.25 -1.92 2.13
C ALA A 69 4.94 -3.25 1.42
N SER A 70 4.62 -3.22 0.13
CA SER A 70 4.34 -4.42 -0.67
C SER A 70 5.58 -5.31 -0.81
N LEU A 71 6.76 -4.73 -1.06
CA LEU A 71 8.01 -5.50 -1.10
C LEU A 71 8.38 -6.09 0.27
N MET A 72 8.16 -5.34 1.35
CA MET A 72 8.35 -5.87 2.70
C MET A 72 7.37 -7.01 3.00
N TRP A 73 6.11 -6.90 2.56
CA TRP A 73 5.11 -7.95 2.71
C TRP A 73 5.50 -9.22 1.94
N LEU A 74 5.96 -9.08 0.69
CA LEU A 74 6.49 -10.17 -0.12
C LEU A 74 7.63 -10.90 0.61
N TRP A 75 8.51 -10.14 1.26
CA TRP A 75 9.63 -10.72 2.01
C TRP A 75 9.20 -11.43 3.28
N ILE A 76 8.33 -10.82 4.10
CA ILE A 76 8.00 -11.29 5.44
C ILE A 76 6.87 -12.34 5.42
N VAL A 77 5.80 -12.08 4.67
CA VAL A 77 4.58 -12.90 4.68
C VAL A 77 4.66 -14.00 3.62
N GLU A 78 5.14 -13.66 2.43
CA GLU A 78 5.28 -14.64 1.34
C GLU A 78 6.63 -15.37 1.34
N ASN A 79 7.56 -15.02 2.26
CA ASN A 79 8.91 -15.57 2.36
C ASN A 79 9.69 -15.54 1.02
N ARG A 80 9.43 -14.53 0.19
CA ARG A 80 10.10 -14.33 -1.10
C ARG A 80 11.00 -13.12 -1.03
N VAL A 81 12.31 -13.35 -1.18
CA VAL A 81 13.29 -12.27 -1.19
C VAL A 81 13.06 -11.41 -2.45
N PRO A 82 12.87 -10.09 -2.32
CA PRO A 82 12.69 -9.22 -3.46
C PRO A 82 13.93 -9.25 -4.36
N ASP A 83 13.71 -9.39 -5.65
CA ASP A 83 14.78 -9.49 -6.63
C ASP A 83 15.38 -8.10 -6.93
N ARG A 84 16.55 -8.08 -7.54
CA ARG A 84 17.24 -6.88 -8.03
C ARG A 84 16.34 -6.04 -8.94
N TRP A 85 15.48 -6.71 -9.71
CA TRP A 85 14.47 -6.05 -10.55
C TRP A 85 13.35 -5.41 -9.74
N ASP A 86 12.90 -6.04 -8.65
CA ASP A 86 11.89 -5.47 -7.75
C ASP A 86 12.42 -4.21 -7.06
N ILE A 87 13.67 -4.26 -6.60
CA ILE A 87 14.34 -3.11 -5.97
C ILE A 87 14.54 -1.98 -6.98
N GLY A 88 14.98 -2.30 -8.20
CA GLY A 88 15.14 -1.31 -9.28
C GLY A 88 13.82 -0.65 -9.66
N GLY A 89 12.76 -1.45 -9.81
CA GLY A 89 11.41 -0.96 -10.08
C GLY A 89 10.88 -0.07 -8.95
N ALA A 90 11.08 -0.48 -7.70
CA ALA A 90 10.68 0.32 -6.55
C ALA A 90 11.40 1.67 -6.50
N LEU A 91 12.71 1.71 -6.79
CA LEU A 91 13.45 2.97 -6.88
C LEU A 91 12.89 3.91 -7.94
N VAL A 92 12.55 3.38 -9.13
CA VAL A 92 11.95 4.18 -10.21
C VAL A 92 10.59 4.75 -9.79
N CYS A 93 9.73 3.92 -9.19
CA CYS A 93 8.43 4.37 -8.72
C CYS A 93 8.54 5.38 -7.57
N LEU A 94 9.48 5.18 -6.65
CA LEU A 94 9.77 6.14 -5.57
C LEU A 94 10.23 7.48 -6.15
N CYS A 95 11.14 7.47 -7.13
CA CYS A 95 11.54 8.68 -7.85
C CYS A 95 10.33 9.37 -8.53
N GLY A 96 9.46 8.61 -9.20
CA GLY A 96 8.22 9.13 -9.78
C GLY A 96 7.30 9.78 -8.75
N SER A 97 7.10 9.12 -7.61
CA SER A 97 6.31 9.66 -6.49
C SER A 97 6.93 10.93 -5.91
N ALA A 98 8.27 10.98 -5.79
CA ALA A 98 9.01 12.13 -5.31
C ALA A 98 8.87 13.33 -6.25
N ILE A 99 8.89 13.11 -7.57
CA ILE A 99 8.63 14.15 -8.56
C ILE A 99 7.22 14.71 -8.38
N ILE A 100 6.19 13.86 -8.24
CA ILE A 100 4.80 14.32 -8.06
C ILE A 100 4.64 15.11 -6.75
N LEU A 101 5.33 14.71 -5.69
CA LEU A 101 5.33 15.39 -4.40
C LEU A 101 6.06 16.75 -4.46
N LEU A 102 7.31 16.74 -4.92
CA LEU A 102 8.29 17.83 -4.82
C LEU A 102 8.32 18.76 -6.03
N ALA A 103 7.61 18.44 -7.12
CA ALA A 103 7.55 19.32 -8.28
C ALA A 103 7.12 20.74 -7.85
N PRO A 104 7.96 21.77 -8.09
CA PRO A 104 7.64 23.14 -7.75
C PRO A 104 6.44 23.59 -8.58
N ARG A 105 5.40 24.03 -7.88
CA ARG A 105 4.17 24.56 -8.47
C ARG A 105 4.23 26.06 -8.20
N GLY A 106 4.70 26.80 -9.21
CA GLY A 106 4.60 28.26 -9.26
C GLY A 106 3.15 28.71 -9.36
#